data_AF-A0A3M4SEJ1-F1
#
_entry.id   AF-A0A3M4SEJ1-F1
#
_cell.length_a   1.000
_cell.length_b   1.000
_cell.length_c   1.000
_cell.angle_alpha   90.00
_cell.angle_beta   90.00
_cell.angle_gamma   90.00
#
_symmetry.space_group_name_H-M   'P 1'
#
loop_
_entity.id
_entity.type
_entity.pdbx_description
1 polymer ?
#
loop_
_entity_poly.entity_id
_entity_poly.type
_entity_poly.pdbx_seq_one_letter_code
_entity_poly.pdbx_strand_id
1 'polypeptide(L)'
;MSYDKGNVLFLALQNDELDRFLVGEPFYFLETKDDNDEPQNVPVALRLLFLPYWREVRDPFFPAQFTQALLKLLRSYPDQNRAIYMAQWWVFCYRYSLTQKAKDPEGIYAGLFDVDMGPVSAELKSRLEANKESLMADTRWAGVKWNSDNGLWGPLLRSALRLRDKFGGPDYVPENR
;
A
#
# COMPACT_ATOMS: atom_id res chain seq x y z
N MET A 1 23.04 11.63 6.87
CA MET A 1 21.88 12.36 7.40
C MET A 1 21.29 11.51 8.51
N SER A 2 20.73 12.13 9.54
CA SER A 2 19.98 11.41 10.58
C SER A 2 18.51 11.42 10.19
N TYR A 3 17.86 10.28 10.28
CA TYR A 3 16.44 10.12 10.00
C TYR A 3 15.62 11.09 10.85
N ASP A 4 14.71 11.81 10.21
CA ASP A 4 13.87 12.80 10.87
C ASP A 4 12.82 12.09 11.74
N LYS A 5 13.00 12.13 13.06
CA LYS A 5 12.06 11.55 14.04
C LYS A 5 10.78 12.37 14.20
N GLY A 6 10.69 13.55 13.59
CA GLY A 6 9.48 14.36 13.53
C GLY A 6 8.56 13.99 12.37
N ASN A 7 8.99 13.13 11.44
CA ASN A 7 8.18 12.83 10.27
C ASN A 7 6.99 11.92 10.60
N VAL A 8 5.98 11.99 9.73
CA VAL A 8 4.69 11.31 9.90
C VAL A 8 4.78 9.79 10.03
N LEU A 9 5.74 9.13 9.37
CA LEU A 9 5.94 7.69 9.52
C LEU A 9 6.48 7.35 10.91
N PHE A 10 7.49 8.11 11.39
CA PHE A 10 8.05 7.87 12.71
C PHE A 10 7.00 8.07 13.81
N LEU A 11 6.19 9.13 13.70
CA LEU A 11 5.11 9.41 14.62
C LEU A 11 4.09 8.27 14.63
N ALA A 12 3.68 7.77 13.46
CA ALA A 12 2.74 6.65 13.37
C ALA A 12 3.29 5.38 14.03
N LEU A 13 4.58 5.10 13.85
CA LEU A 13 5.24 3.94 14.46
C LEU A 13 5.35 4.06 15.99
N GLN A 14 5.63 5.25 16.52
CA GLN A 14 5.69 5.48 17.97
C GLN A 14 4.33 5.33 18.66
N ASN A 15 3.23 5.53 17.93
CA ASN A 15 1.88 5.50 18.49
C ASN A 15 1.10 4.20 18.16
N ASP A 16 1.73 3.20 17.52
CA ASP A 16 1.04 1.99 17.03
C ASP A 16 -0.10 2.30 16.03
N GLU A 17 0.13 3.30 15.19
CA GLU A 17 -0.84 3.86 14.24
C GLU A 17 -0.35 3.76 12.78
N LEU A 18 0.51 2.78 12.49
CA LEU A 18 1.02 2.58 11.13
C LEU A 18 -0.11 2.37 10.11
N ASP A 19 -1.21 1.72 10.49
CA ASP A 19 -2.41 1.57 9.65
C ASP A 19 -3.01 2.92 9.21
N ARG A 20 -2.98 3.93 10.10
CA ARG A 20 -3.45 5.29 9.80
C ARG A 20 -2.51 6.03 8.85
N PHE A 21 -1.20 5.80 8.97
CA PHE A 21 -0.23 6.29 7.99
C PHE A 21 -0.41 5.63 6.62
N LEU A 22 -0.62 4.32 6.58
CA LEU A 22 -0.78 3.57 5.32
C LEU A 22 -2.00 4.05 4.54
N VAL A 23 -3.10 4.36 5.23
CA VAL A 23 -4.32 4.89 4.61
C VAL A 23 -4.28 6.41 4.40
N GLY A 24 -3.28 7.08 4.97
CA GLY A 24 -3.05 8.54 4.93
C GLY A 24 -4.14 9.34 5.62
N GLU A 25 -4.50 8.97 6.84
CA GLU A 25 -5.33 9.83 7.68
C GLU A 25 -4.57 11.12 8.03
N PRO A 26 -5.22 12.28 8.13
CA PRO A 26 -4.62 13.45 8.74
C PRO A 26 -4.23 13.15 10.20
N PHE A 27 -3.04 13.51 10.67
CA PHE A 27 -1.95 14.26 10.02
C PHE A 27 -0.84 13.36 9.44
N TYR A 28 -1.09 12.07 9.22
CA TYR A 28 -0.13 11.11 8.69
C TYR A 28 0.01 11.08 7.15
N PHE A 29 -0.82 11.84 6.42
CA PHE A 29 -0.65 12.05 4.99
C PHE A 29 0.70 12.73 4.69
N LEU A 30 1.43 12.23 3.69
CA LEU A 30 2.64 12.90 3.21
C LEU A 30 2.29 13.90 2.11
N GLU A 31 2.23 15.19 2.47
CA GLU A 31 2.01 16.28 1.52
C GLU A 31 3.18 16.42 0.53
N THR A 32 2.85 16.60 -0.75
CA THR A 32 3.80 16.77 -1.85
C THR A 32 3.36 17.89 -2.80
N LYS A 33 4.26 18.34 -3.68
CA LYS A 33 3.93 19.42 -4.64
C LYS A 33 2.96 18.98 -5.74
N ASP A 34 2.88 17.68 -6.01
CA ASP A 34 2.08 17.08 -7.07
C ASP A 34 0.86 16.34 -6.47
N ASP A 35 0.33 16.83 -5.34
CA ASP A 35 -0.75 16.17 -4.62
C ASP A 35 -1.96 15.96 -5.53
N ASN A 36 -2.27 14.68 -5.72
CA ASN A 36 -3.49 14.22 -6.34
C ASN A 36 -4.50 13.89 -5.23
N ASP A 37 -5.76 13.66 -5.60
CA ASP A 37 -6.84 13.33 -4.64
C ASP A 37 -6.64 11.98 -3.92
N GLU A 38 -5.47 11.33 -4.06
CA GLU A 38 -5.17 10.02 -3.49
C GLU A 38 -5.05 10.09 -1.95
N PRO A 39 -5.45 9.04 -1.23
CA PRO A 39 -5.40 9.04 0.23
C PRO A 39 -4.00 9.09 0.82
N GLN A 40 -2.98 8.61 0.08
CA GLN A 40 -1.57 8.68 0.46
C GLN A 40 -0.71 8.61 -0.81
N ASN A 41 0.38 9.37 -0.84
CA ASN A 41 1.33 9.31 -1.95
C ASN A 41 2.30 8.12 -1.78
N VAL A 42 1.80 6.90 -1.94
CA VAL A 42 2.53 5.65 -1.63
C VAL A 42 3.92 5.57 -2.27
N PRO A 43 4.12 5.86 -3.59
CA PRO A 43 5.45 5.82 -4.18
C PRO A 43 6.44 6.79 -3.51
N VAL A 44 5.96 7.99 -3.16
CA VAL A 44 6.79 9.01 -2.51
C VAL A 44 7.03 8.67 -1.05
N ALA A 45 6.01 8.24 -0.31
CA ALA A 45 6.10 7.78 1.07
C ALA A 45 7.06 6.60 1.22
N LEU A 46 7.01 5.63 0.29
CA LEU A 46 7.96 4.51 0.26
C LEU A 46 9.40 5.00 0.06
N ARG A 47 9.62 5.93 -0.86
CA ARG A 47 10.95 6.43 -1.20
C ARG A 47 11.54 7.34 -0.13
N LEU A 48 10.75 8.26 0.43
CA LEU A 48 11.23 9.34 1.27
C LEU A 48 11.12 9.05 2.77
N LEU A 49 10.22 8.16 3.18
CA LEU A 49 10.02 7.84 4.60
C LEU A 49 10.37 6.37 4.88
N PHE A 50 9.76 5.45 4.16
CA PHE A 50 9.86 4.01 4.45
C PHE A 50 11.27 3.46 4.25
N LEU A 51 11.90 3.74 3.10
CA LEU A 51 13.27 3.31 2.81
C LEU A 51 14.31 3.94 3.76
N PRO A 52 14.30 5.28 3.99
CA PRO A 52 15.21 5.88 4.97
C PRO A 52 15.01 5.33 6.38
N TYR A 53 13.77 5.13 6.84
CA TYR A 53 13.50 4.53 8.15
C TYR A 53 14.19 3.17 8.28
N TRP A 54 13.96 2.28 7.32
CA TRP A 54 14.55 0.96 7.32
C TRP A 54 16.09 0.99 7.34
N ARG A 55 16.71 1.83 6.50
CA ARG A 55 18.18 1.87 6.37
C ARG A 55 18.89 2.48 7.58
N GLU A 56 18.29 3.51 8.16
CA GLU A 56 18.91 4.34 9.19
C GLU A 56 18.56 3.87 10.60
N VAL A 57 17.29 3.55 10.86
CA VAL A 57 16.83 3.07 12.17
C VAL A 57 17.17 1.59 12.34
N ARG A 58 17.16 0.82 11.25
CA ARG A 58 17.46 -0.63 11.24
C ARG A 58 16.61 -1.43 12.24
N ASP A 59 15.36 -1.03 12.38
CA ASP A 59 14.40 -1.69 13.25
C ASP A 59 14.07 -3.10 12.72
N PRO A 60 14.50 -4.18 13.42
CA PRO A 60 14.31 -5.54 12.93
C PRO A 60 12.85 -5.99 12.92
N PHE A 61 11.95 -5.30 13.63
CA PHE A 61 10.53 -5.63 13.70
C PHE A 61 9.71 -4.97 12.61
N PHE A 62 10.26 -3.96 11.94
CA PHE A 62 9.54 -3.16 10.94
C PHE A 62 8.90 -3.98 9.80
N PRO A 63 9.53 -5.03 9.24
CA PRO A 63 8.88 -5.88 8.25
C PRO A 63 7.58 -6.52 8.75
N ALA A 64 7.57 -7.02 9.99
CA ALA A 64 6.40 -7.64 10.59
C ALA A 64 5.35 -6.60 10.97
N GLN A 65 5.76 -5.44 11.48
CA GLN A 65 4.85 -4.32 11.76
C GLN A 65 4.13 -3.85 10.49
N PHE A 66 4.84 -3.79 9.35
CA PHE A 66 4.26 -3.39 8.08
C PHE A 66 3.15 -4.35 7.63
N THR A 67 3.39 -5.66 7.67
CA THR A 67 2.35 -6.64 7.29
C THR A 67 1.19 -6.66 8.27
N GLN A 68 1.46 -6.53 9.57
CA GLN A 68 0.42 -6.44 10.60
C GLN A 68 -0.43 -5.18 10.43
N ALA A 69 0.16 -4.03 10.10
CA ALA A 69 -0.57 -2.80 9.86
C ALA A 69 -1.47 -2.88 8.62
N LEU A 70 -1.03 -3.53 7.53
CA LEU A 70 -1.88 -3.80 6.36
C LEU A 70 -3.05 -4.72 6.72
N LEU A 71 -2.82 -5.76 7.53
CA LEU A 71 -3.89 -6.63 8.01
C LEU A 71 -4.87 -5.90 8.93
N LYS A 72 -4.37 -5.06 9.85
CA LYS A 72 -5.19 -4.21 10.73
C LYS A 72 -6.06 -3.27 9.89
N LEU A 73 -5.46 -2.56 8.93
CA LEU A 73 -6.15 -1.69 7.98
C LEU A 73 -7.32 -2.42 7.29
N LEU A 74 -7.06 -3.59 6.71
CA LEU A 74 -8.07 -4.37 6.00
C LEU A 74 -9.20 -4.87 6.91
N ARG A 75 -8.90 -5.19 8.16
CA ARG A 75 -9.86 -5.84 9.08
C ARG A 75 -10.75 -4.87 9.83
N SER A 76 -10.23 -3.71 10.21
CA SER A 76 -10.91 -2.84 11.18
C SER A 76 -11.12 -1.40 10.73
N TYR A 77 -10.58 -0.98 9.58
CA TYR A 77 -10.72 0.40 9.16
C TYR A 77 -12.16 0.72 8.73
N PRO A 78 -12.77 1.82 9.20
CA PRO A 78 -14.20 2.08 8.97
C PRO A 78 -14.60 2.18 7.49
N ASP A 79 -13.79 2.86 6.67
CA ASP A 79 -14.01 2.96 5.22
C ASP A 79 -13.30 1.78 4.52
N GLN A 80 -14.02 0.68 4.38
CA GLN A 80 -13.47 -0.56 3.82
C GLN A 80 -13.01 -0.39 2.36
N ASN A 81 -13.70 0.42 1.55
CA ASN A 81 -13.28 0.67 0.17
C ASN A 81 -11.93 1.42 0.14
N ARG A 82 -11.74 2.43 1.00
CA ARG A 82 -10.45 3.12 1.17
C ARG A 82 -9.36 2.17 1.64
N ALA A 83 -9.67 1.31 2.62
CA ALA A 83 -8.72 0.35 3.16
C ALA A 83 -8.24 -0.64 2.10
N ILE A 84 -9.15 -1.23 1.33
CA ILE A 84 -8.84 -2.14 0.22
C ILE A 84 -7.97 -1.42 -0.82
N TYR A 85 -8.38 -0.21 -1.22
CA TYR A 85 -7.66 0.59 -2.20
C TYR A 85 -6.22 0.88 -1.77
N MET A 86 -6.04 1.35 -0.54
CA MET A 86 -4.72 1.70 -0.03
C MET A 86 -3.84 0.49 0.24
N ALA A 87 -4.39 -0.59 0.81
CA ALA A 87 -3.63 -1.81 1.02
C ALA A 87 -3.17 -2.43 -0.32
N GLN A 88 -4.03 -2.44 -1.34
CA GLN A 88 -3.66 -2.86 -2.69
C GLN A 88 -2.52 -1.99 -3.22
N TRP A 89 -2.61 -0.67 -3.08
CA TRP A 89 -1.62 0.26 -3.61
C TRP A 89 -0.25 0.08 -2.94
N TRP A 90 -0.21 -0.09 -1.62
CA TRP A 90 1.01 -0.46 -0.90
C TRP A 90 1.60 -1.77 -1.37
N VAL A 91 0.82 -2.84 -1.49
CA VAL A 91 1.29 -4.14 -1.98
C VAL A 91 1.87 -4.02 -3.39
N PHE A 92 1.21 -3.25 -4.26
CA PHE A 92 1.66 -3.03 -5.63
C PHE A 92 2.98 -2.26 -5.71
N CYS A 93 3.06 -1.09 -5.05
CA CYS A 93 4.27 -0.28 -5.02
C CYS A 93 5.44 -1.01 -4.37
N TYR A 94 5.17 -1.77 -3.30
CA TYR A 94 6.19 -2.58 -2.63
C TYR A 94 6.73 -3.67 -3.55
N ARG A 95 5.85 -4.44 -4.21
CA ARG A 95 6.28 -5.51 -5.13
C ARG A 95 7.01 -4.96 -6.35
N TYR A 96 6.54 -3.83 -6.89
CA TYR A 96 7.24 -3.11 -7.94
C TYR A 96 8.66 -2.73 -7.49
N SER A 97 8.80 -2.16 -6.29
CA SER A 97 10.10 -1.76 -5.71
C SER A 97 11.05 -2.95 -5.57
N LEU A 98 10.55 -4.12 -5.13
CA LEU A 98 11.35 -5.36 -5.09
C LEU A 98 11.80 -5.82 -6.49
N THR A 99 10.92 -5.72 -7.49
CA THR A 99 11.29 -6.03 -8.87
C THR A 99 12.37 -5.09 -9.40
N GLN A 100 12.31 -3.81 -9.01
CA GLN A 100 13.33 -2.84 -9.37
C GLN A 100 14.65 -3.10 -8.64
N LYS A 101 14.63 -3.44 -7.35
CA LYS A 101 15.80 -3.95 -6.59
C LYS A 101 16.45 -5.15 -7.29
N ALA A 102 15.66 -6.09 -7.80
CA ALA A 102 16.20 -7.26 -8.48
C ALA A 102 16.91 -6.93 -9.81
N LYS A 103 16.48 -5.86 -10.50
CA LYS A 103 17.11 -5.39 -11.75
C LYS A 103 18.35 -4.52 -11.50
N ASP A 104 18.34 -3.76 -10.41
CA ASP A 104 19.43 -2.87 -10.00
C ASP A 104 19.64 -2.99 -8.48
N PRO A 105 20.45 -3.96 -8.03
CA PRO A 105 20.65 -4.24 -6.60
C PRO A 105 21.31 -3.11 -5.82
N GLU A 106 22.04 -2.22 -6.49
CA GLU A 106 22.73 -1.07 -5.90
C GLU A 106 21.95 0.24 -6.05
N GLY A 107 20.80 0.19 -6.74
CA GLY A 107 19.97 1.35 -7.01
C GLY A 107 19.16 1.87 -5.83
N ILE A 108 18.14 2.68 -6.12
CA ILE A 108 17.36 3.39 -5.09
C ILE A 108 16.69 2.47 -4.07
N TYR A 109 16.39 1.22 -4.45
CA TYR A 109 15.75 0.20 -3.60
C TYR A 109 16.75 -0.78 -2.97
N ALA A 110 18.05 -0.51 -3.05
CA ALA A 110 19.09 -1.34 -2.44
C ALA A 110 18.80 -1.61 -0.96
N GLY A 111 18.94 -2.87 -0.55
CA GLY A 111 18.71 -3.30 0.83
C GLY A 111 17.26 -3.26 1.30
N LEU A 112 16.26 -2.96 0.45
CA LEU A 112 14.84 -3.12 0.79
C LEU A 112 14.61 -4.57 1.23
N PHE A 113 13.95 -4.77 2.36
CA PHE A 113 13.75 -6.09 2.94
C PHE A 113 12.75 -6.92 2.11
N ASP A 114 12.84 -8.24 2.25
CA ASP A 114 11.84 -9.17 1.72
C ASP A 114 10.88 -9.53 2.85
N VAL A 115 9.58 -9.59 2.56
CA VAL A 115 8.55 -9.94 3.55
C VAL A 115 7.46 -10.78 2.89
N ASP A 116 6.93 -11.74 3.63
CA ASP A 116 5.81 -12.55 3.17
C ASP A 116 4.52 -11.73 3.16
N MET A 117 3.97 -11.54 1.96
CA MET A 117 2.71 -10.84 1.72
C MET A 117 1.51 -11.79 1.57
N GLY A 118 1.71 -13.11 1.68
CA GLY A 118 0.67 -14.12 1.55
C GLY A 118 -0.57 -13.84 2.42
N PRO A 119 -0.42 -13.60 3.74
CA PRO A 119 -1.55 -13.28 4.61
C PRO A 119 -2.31 -12.01 4.19
N VAL A 120 -1.58 -10.97 3.78
CA VAL A 120 -2.18 -9.70 3.32
C VAL A 120 -2.97 -9.93 2.03
N SER A 121 -2.44 -10.72 1.10
CA SER A 121 -3.11 -11.03 -0.17
C SER A 121 -4.34 -11.91 0.00
N ALA A 122 -4.31 -12.87 0.92
CA ALA A 122 -5.49 -13.65 1.27
C ALA A 122 -6.60 -12.76 1.85
N GLU A 123 -6.26 -11.85 2.78
CA GLU A 123 -7.22 -10.88 3.32
C GLU A 123 -7.71 -9.92 2.22
N LEU A 124 -6.82 -9.37 1.39
CA LEU A 124 -7.19 -8.50 0.27
C LEU A 124 -8.18 -9.17 -0.68
N LYS A 125 -7.94 -10.43 -1.07
CA LYS A 125 -8.84 -11.19 -1.93
C LYS A 125 -10.21 -11.33 -1.29
N SER A 126 -10.27 -11.77 -0.03
CA SER A 126 -11.53 -11.93 0.71
C SER A 126 -12.30 -10.61 0.79
N ARG A 127 -11.61 -9.48 1.05
CA ARG A 127 -12.23 -8.16 1.13
C ARG A 127 -12.71 -7.66 -0.23
N LEU A 128 -11.95 -7.87 -1.30
CA LEU A 128 -12.38 -7.55 -2.66
C LEU A 128 -13.67 -8.27 -3.02
N GLU A 129 -13.72 -9.58 -2.77
CA GLU A 129 -14.89 -10.41 -3.09
C GLU A 129 -16.12 -9.99 -2.28
N ALA A 130 -15.94 -9.73 -0.99
CA ALA A 130 -17.03 -9.31 -0.09
C ALA A 130 -17.56 -7.90 -0.36
N ASN A 131 -16.75 -7.01 -0.95
CA ASN A 131 -17.10 -5.60 -1.18
C ASN A 131 -17.27 -5.25 -2.67
N LYS A 132 -17.44 -6.23 -3.56
CA LYS A 132 -17.51 -6.00 -5.02
C LYS A 132 -18.50 -4.90 -5.39
N GLU A 133 -19.74 -4.99 -4.91
CA GLU A 133 -20.80 -4.04 -5.26
C GLU A 133 -20.49 -2.62 -4.76
N SER A 134 -20.01 -2.47 -3.52
CA SER A 134 -19.65 -1.17 -2.97
C SER A 134 -18.44 -0.57 -3.69
N LEU A 135 -17.48 -1.39 -4.12
CA LEU A 135 -16.32 -0.94 -4.90
C LEU A 135 -16.72 -0.53 -6.32
N MET A 136 -17.71 -1.20 -6.94
CA MET A 136 -18.23 -0.82 -8.24
C MET A 136 -18.97 0.53 -8.21
N ALA A 137 -19.63 0.84 -7.09
CA ALA A 137 -20.33 2.11 -6.90
C ALA A 137 -19.41 3.28 -6.49
N ASP A 138 -18.21 3.00 -5.99
CA ASP A 138 -17.28 4.01 -5.47
C ASP A 138 -16.45 4.63 -6.60
N THR A 139 -16.69 5.92 -6.85
CA THR A 139 -16.05 6.68 -7.92
C THR A 139 -14.90 7.57 -7.45
N ARG A 140 -14.38 7.35 -6.24
CA ARG A 140 -13.22 8.10 -5.72
C ARG A 140 -11.91 7.61 -6.35
N TRP A 141 -10.88 8.46 -6.38
CA TRP A 141 -9.51 8.10 -6.80
C TRP A 141 -9.46 7.45 -8.18
N ALA A 142 -8.84 6.28 -8.31
CA ALA A 142 -8.84 5.52 -9.55
C ALA A 142 -10.25 5.09 -10.03
N GLY A 143 -11.28 5.16 -9.19
CA GLY A 143 -12.66 4.81 -9.54
C GLY A 143 -13.42 5.89 -10.31
N VAL A 144 -12.83 7.07 -10.53
CA VAL A 144 -13.42 8.14 -11.33
C VAL A 144 -13.79 7.67 -12.75
N LYS A 145 -14.89 8.23 -13.29
CA LYS A 145 -15.49 7.80 -14.56
C LYS A 145 -14.56 7.81 -15.76
N TRP A 146 -13.60 8.73 -15.81
CA TRP A 146 -12.65 8.78 -16.93
C TRP A 146 -11.63 7.62 -16.90
N ASN A 147 -11.45 6.96 -15.76
CA ASN A 147 -10.49 5.85 -15.57
C ASN A 147 -11.16 4.48 -15.43
N SER A 148 -12.45 4.43 -15.08
CA SER A 148 -13.18 3.18 -14.87
C SER A 148 -14.69 3.34 -15.04
N ASP A 149 -15.29 2.43 -15.80
CA ASP A 149 -16.75 2.29 -15.91
C ASP A 149 -17.36 1.51 -14.73
N ASN A 150 -16.53 0.88 -13.89
CA ASN A 150 -16.94 0.03 -12.77
C ASN A 150 -16.36 0.53 -11.44
N GLY A 151 -16.33 1.84 -11.21
CA GLY A 151 -15.80 2.43 -9.97
C GLY A 151 -14.38 1.94 -9.65
N LEU A 152 -14.06 1.81 -8.36
CA LEU A 152 -12.79 1.26 -7.86
C LEU A 152 -12.57 -0.21 -8.22
N TRP A 153 -13.63 -1.00 -8.47
CA TRP A 153 -13.49 -2.42 -8.83
C TRP A 153 -12.61 -2.63 -10.06
N GLY A 154 -12.82 -1.84 -11.11
CA GLY A 154 -12.07 -1.95 -12.36
C GLY A 154 -10.55 -1.81 -12.18
N PRO A 155 -10.04 -0.69 -11.62
CA PRO A 155 -8.63 -0.49 -11.35
C PRO A 155 -8.04 -1.54 -10.41
N LEU A 156 -8.76 -1.92 -9.35
CA LEU A 156 -8.30 -2.93 -8.39
C LEU A 156 -8.08 -4.29 -9.08
N LEU A 157 -9.01 -4.72 -9.92
CA LEU A 157 -8.88 -5.96 -10.68
C LEU A 157 -7.71 -5.90 -11.67
N ARG A 158 -7.55 -4.78 -12.39
CA ARG A 158 -6.41 -4.56 -13.32
C ARG A 158 -5.07 -4.62 -12.58
N SER A 159 -4.98 -4.00 -11.40
CA SER A 159 -3.78 -4.02 -10.56
C SER A 159 -3.46 -5.41 -10.03
N ALA A 160 -4.47 -6.16 -9.56
CA ALA A 160 -4.32 -7.54 -9.09
C ALA A 160 -3.75 -8.46 -10.19
N LEU A 161 -4.35 -8.41 -11.38
CA LEU A 161 -3.90 -9.18 -12.56
C LEU A 161 -2.47 -8.80 -12.94
N ARG A 162 -2.17 -7.50 -13.02
CA ARG A 162 -0.83 -7.02 -13.36
C ARG A 162 0.21 -7.48 -12.34
N LEU A 163 -0.12 -7.48 -11.05
CA LEU A 163 0.81 -7.88 -10.01
C LEU A 163 1.15 -9.37 -10.07
N ARG A 164 0.14 -10.22 -10.27
CA ARG A 164 0.30 -11.66 -10.48
C ARG A 164 1.08 -11.97 -11.76
N ASP A 165 0.64 -11.41 -12.89
CA ASP A 165 1.09 -11.83 -14.22
C ASP A 165 2.43 -11.18 -14.62
N LYS A 166 2.72 -9.96 -14.16
CA LYS A 166 3.92 -9.20 -14.56
C LYS A 166 5.00 -9.12 -13.49
N PHE A 167 4.62 -9.08 -12.21
CA PHE A 167 5.58 -8.90 -11.12
C PHE A 167 5.79 -10.18 -10.30
N GLY A 168 5.12 -11.28 -10.64
CA GLY A 168 5.16 -12.52 -9.87
C GLY A 168 4.87 -12.29 -8.39
N GLY A 169 4.03 -11.30 -8.09
CA GLY A 169 3.64 -10.95 -6.73
C GLY A 169 2.59 -11.93 -6.19
N PRO A 170 2.18 -11.77 -4.93
CA PRO A 170 1.15 -12.61 -4.36
C PRO A 170 -0.18 -12.47 -5.13
N ASP A 171 -0.88 -13.60 -5.29
CA ASP A 171 -2.14 -13.64 -6.01
C ASP A 171 -3.31 -13.27 -5.09
N TYR A 172 -3.94 -12.14 -5.37
CA TYR A 172 -5.20 -11.72 -4.74
C TYR A 172 -6.29 -11.44 -5.78
N VAL A 173 -6.18 -12.02 -6.98
CA VAL A 173 -7.20 -11.82 -8.01
C VAL A 173 -8.49 -12.49 -7.55
N PRO A 174 -9.61 -11.75 -7.45
CA PRO A 174 -10.88 -12.31 -6.99
C PRO A 174 -11.42 -13.35 -7.98
N GLU A 175 -12.16 -14.33 -7.45
CA GLU A 175 -12.80 -15.38 -8.25
C GLU A 175 -14.04 -14.89 -8.98
N ASN A 176 -14.77 -13.95 -8.38
CA ASN A 176 -16.00 -13.37 -8.91
C ASN A 176 -15.75 -12.22 -9.90
N ARG A 177 -14.89 -12.41 -10.90
CA ARG A 177 -14.51 -11.36 -11.87
C ARG A 177 -15.72 -10.75 -12.58
#